data_AF-A0A1T4RP00-F1
#
_entry.id   AF-A0A1T4RP00-F1
#
_cell.length_a   1.000
_cell.length_b   1.000
_cell.length_c   1.000
_cell.angle_alpha   90.00
_cell.angle_beta   90.00
_cell.angle_gamma   90.00
#
_symmetry.space_group_name_H-M   'P 1'
#
loop_
_entity.id
_entity.type
_entity.pdbx_description
1 polymer ?
#
loop_
_entity_poly.entity_id
_entity_poly.type
_entity_poly.pdbx_seq_one_letter_code
_entity_poly.pdbx_strand_id
1 'polypeptide(L)' 'MYFCRDCGRQFQSGQRIDNVCLWSDYLTEKRTISELSTLHKCSERTIRRRLS' A
#
# COMPACT_ATOMS: atom_id res chain seq x y z
N MET A 1 12.60 7.54 10.52
CA MET A 1 11.93 7.15 11.78
C MET A 1 11.74 8.40 12.61
N TYR A 2 10.51 8.79 12.92
CA TYR A 2 10.24 9.94 13.78
C TYR A 2 9.62 9.44 15.08
N PHE A 3 10.24 9.77 16.22
CA PHE A 3 9.78 9.36 17.54
C PHE A 3 9.49 10.60 18.38
N CYS A 4 8.27 10.69 18.90
CA CYS A 4 7.85 11.76 19.81
C CYS A 4 8.26 11.39 21.24
N ARG A 5 9.18 12.15 21.85
CA ARG A 5 9.61 11.91 23.24
C ARG A 5 8.55 12.28 24.27
N ASP A 6 7.73 13.30 24.00
CA ASP A 6 6.72 13.78 24.94
C ASP A 6 5.52 12.83 25.07
N CYS A 7 5.21 12.11 24.00
CA CYS A 7 4.04 11.25 23.91
C CYS A 7 4.38 9.76 23.75
N GLY A 8 5.66 9.40 23.66
CA GLY A 8 6.15 8.03 23.50
C GLY A 8 5.73 7.35 22.18
N ARG A 9 5.13 8.09 21.25
CA ARG A 9 4.60 7.52 20.00
C ARG A 9 5.69 7.49 18.94
N GLN A 10 5.83 6.32 18.32
CA GLN A 10 6.69 6.12 17.18
C GLN A 10 5.85 6.21 15.90
N PHE A 11 6.19 7.16 15.03
CA PHE A 11 5.63 7.22 13.69
C PHE A 11 6.43 6.27 12.81
N GLN A 12 5.91 5.05 12.68
CA GLN A 12 6.37 4.15 11.64
C GLN A 12 5.80 4.69 10.32
N SER A 13 6.67 5.06 9.38
CA SER A 13 6.22 5.13 7.99
C SER A 13 5.70 3.74 7.66
N GLY A 14 4.39 3.63 7.41
CA GLY A 14 3.75 2.36 7.11
C GLY A 14 4.43 1.62 5.95
N GLN A 15 4.10 0.34 5.78
CA GLN A 15 4.58 -0.44 4.64
C GLN A 15 4.22 0.29 3.35
N ARG A 16 5.26 0.68 2.58
CA ARG A 16 5.08 1.25 1.25
C ARG A 16 4.78 0.10 0.31
N ILE A 17 3.70 0.24 -0.46
CA ILE A 17 3.37 -0.69 -1.54
C ILE A 17 4.50 -0.61 -2.57
N ASP A 18 5.02 -1.77 -2.96
CA ASP A 18 5.93 -1.87 -4.10
C ASP A 18 5.12 -1.72 -5.40
N ASN A 19 5.41 -0.66 -6.14
CA ASN A 19 4.71 -0.38 -7.39
C ASN A 19 4.97 -1.45 -8.45
N VAL A 20 6.17 -2.06 -8.48
CA VAL A 20 6.51 -3.04 -9.50
C VAL A 20 5.68 -4.31 -9.30
N CYS A 21 5.62 -4.80 -8.07
CA CYS A 21 4.76 -5.93 -7.69
C CYS A 21 3.27 -5.62 -7.94
N LEU A 22 2.81 -4.41 -7.58
CA LEU A 22 1.41 -4.02 -7.81
C LEU A 22 1.03 -4.13 -9.31
N TRP A 23 1.89 -3.60 -10.19
CA TRP A 23 1.65 -3.64 -11.62
C TRP A 23 1.79 -5.06 -12.20
N SER A 24 2.71 -5.87 -11.69
CA SER A 24 2.81 -7.27 -12.12
C SER A 24 1.57 -8.06 -11.73
N ASP A 25 1.04 -7.88 -10.52
CA ASP A 25 -0.13 -8.60 -10.02
C ASP A 25 -1.40 -8.16 -10.78
N TYR A 26 -1.50 -6.86 -11.11
CA TYR A 26 -2.60 -6.34 -11.91
C TYR A 26 -2.60 -6.87 -13.35
N LEU A 27 -1.44 -6.88 -14.02
CA LEU A 27 -1.33 -7.26 -15.43
C LEU A 27 -1.28 -8.78 -15.64
N THR A 28 -0.51 -9.49 -14.81
CA THR A 28 -0.20 -10.91 -15.00
C THR A 28 -1.28 -11.81 -14.43
N GLU A 29 -1.76 -11.49 -13.22
CA GLU A 29 -2.76 -12.29 -12.53
C GLU A 29 -4.20 -11.79 -12.77
N LYS A 30 -4.37 -10.71 -13.57
CA LYS A 30 -5.67 -10.06 -13.86
C LYS A 30 -6.49 -9.76 -12.59
N ARG A 31 -5.81 -9.46 -11.48
CA ARG A 31 -6.51 -9.17 -10.22
C ARG A 31 -7.28 -7.88 -10.30
N THR A 32 -8.46 -7.90 -9.70
CA THR A 32 -9.30 -6.72 -9.57
C THR A 32 -8.74 -5.76 -8.51
N ILE A 33 -9.17 -4.50 -8.58
CA ILE A 33 -8.73 -3.45 -7.64
C ILE A 33 -9.09 -3.82 -6.19
N SER A 34 -10.23 -4.49 -5.96
CA SER A 34 -10.67 -4.93 -4.64
C SER A 34 -9.76 -6.02 -4.07
N GLU A 35 -9.37 -7.00 -4.89
CA GLU A 35 -8.44 -8.07 -4.54
C GLU A 35 -7.02 -7.55 -4.26
N LEU A 36 -6.56 -6.56 -5.03
CA LEU A 36 -5.30 -5.88 -4.75
C LEU A 36 -5.37 -5.09 -3.44
N SER A 37 -6.52 -4.49 -3.14
CA SER A 37 -6.75 -3.77 -1.88
C SER A 37 -6.64 -4.70 -0.67
N THR A 38 -7.21 -5.91 -0.76
CA THR A 38 -7.14 -6.90 0.33
C THR A 38 -5.74 -7.50 0.46
N LEU A 39 -5.08 -7.79 -0.66
CA LEU A 39 -3.73 -8.35 -0.68
C LEU A 39 -2.68 -7.38 -0.12
N HIS A 40 -2.71 -6.12 -0.55
CA HIS A 40 -1.80 -5.08 -0.08
C HIS A 40 -2.29 -4.35 1.19
N LYS A 41 -3.40 -4.80 1.79
CA LYS A 41 -4.02 -4.24 3.02
C LYS A 41 -4.17 -2.72 2.95
N CYS A 42 -4.65 -2.22 1.82
CA CYS A 42 -4.79 -0.80 1.56
C CYS A 42 -6.10 -0.50 0.86
N SER A 43 -6.53 0.76 0.90
CA SER A 43 -7.80 1.14 0.28
C SER A 43 -7.76 1.01 -1.23
N GLU A 44 -8.88 0.69 -1.87
CA GLU A 44 -9.00 0.73 -3.33
C GLU A 44 -8.59 2.08 -3.93
N ARG A 45 -8.85 3.18 -3.20
CA ARG A 45 -8.42 4.53 -3.60
C ARG A 45 -6.89 4.63 -3.69
N THR A 46 -6.17 3.97 -2.79
CA THR A 46 -4.70 3.89 -2.83
C THR A 46 -4.24 3.10 -4.04
N ILE A 47 -4.87 1.95 -4.33
CA ILE A 47 -4.57 1.13 -5.52
C ILE A 47 -4.79 1.93 -6.81
N ARG A 48 -5.97 2.58 -6.96
CA ARG A 48 -6.29 3.41 -8.14
C ARG A 48 -5.29 4.54 -8.38
N ARG A 49 -4.80 5.19 -7.31
CA ARG A 49 -3.76 6.24 -7.40
C ARG A 49 -2.38 5.73 -7.80
N ARG A 50 -2.10 4.44 -7.60
CA ARG A 50 -0.82 3.83 -7.96
C ARG A 50 -0.82 3.21 -9.36
N LEU A 51 -2.01 2.87 -9.86
CA LEU A 51 -2.24 2.36 -11.22
C LEU A 51 -2.56 3.47 -12.24
N SER A 52 -2.70 4.73 -11.82
CA SER A 52 -2.93 5.89 -12.70
C SER A 52 -1.64 6.52 -13.22
#